data_AF-A0A7W1LN32-F1
#
_entry.id   AF-A0A7W1LN32-F1
#
_cell.length_a   1.000
_cell.length_b   1.000
_cell.length_c   1.000
_cell.angle_alpha   90.00
_cell.angle_beta   90.00
_cell.angle_gamma   90.00
#
_symmetry.space_group_name_H-M   'P 1'
#
loop_
_entity.id
_entity.type
_entity.pdbx_description
1 polymer ?
#
loop_
_entity_poly.entity_id
_entity_poly.type
_entity_poly.pdbx_seq_one_letter_code
_entity_poly.pdbx_strand_id
1 'polypeptide(L)'
;MHGVTEDWGSMRHVVVIGAGIAGLTAAFEHRRQNPSDRVTVLEAGSRVGGKLHAVDVGGKRFDVGAEMVLAVVPEALALIDELGMAADIVHPSTTSASIVVGGRHHPIPTGTVMGVPASVDDLAAGGLFSPAALDRMRAELDAPGPLLTGDESVGGFIRPRLGDEVV
;
A
#
# COMPACT_ATOMS: atom_id res chain seq x y z
N MET A 1 40.68 3.54 -45.35
CA MET A 1 40.16 3.50 -43.98
C MET A 1 38.64 3.60 -44.03
N HIS A 2 37.95 2.47 -44.15
CA HIS A 2 36.49 2.41 -44.01
C HIS A 2 36.22 1.86 -42.60
N GLY A 3 35.79 2.74 -41.71
CA GLY A 3 35.32 2.35 -40.39
C GLY A 3 33.99 1.62 -40.53
N VAL A 4 33.98 0.34 -40.17
CA VAL A 4 32.75 -0.41 -39.95
C VAL A 4 32.21 0.09 -38.61
N THR A 5 31.16 0.90 -38.66
CA THR A 5 30.27 1.11 -37.52
C THR A 5 29.50 -0.19 -37.33
N GLU A 6 29.95 -1.04 -36.41
CA GLU A 6 29.15 -2.19 -35.97
C GLU A 6 27.93 -1.64 -35.24
N ASP A 7 26.80 -1.69 -35.93
CA ASP A 7 25.47 -1.52 -35.35
C ASP A 7 25.20 -2.72 -34.44
N TRP A 8 25.45 -2.55 -33.14
CA TRP A 8 24.97 -3.48 -32.13
C TRP A 8 23.47 -3.27 -31.92
N GLY A 9 22.67 -3.60 -32.93
CA GLY A 9 21.25 -3.87 -32.80
C GLY A 9 21.00 -5.16 -32.00
N SER A 10 21.77 -5.40 -30.93
CA SER A 10 21.80 -6.66 -30.21
C SER A 10 20.68 -6.68 -29.19
N MET A 11 19.69 -7.55 -29.43
CA MET A 11 18.75 -8.06 -28.43
C MET A 11 19.45 -8.18 -27.07
N ARG A 12 19.03 -7.38 -26.10
CA ARG A 12 19.59 -7.44 -24.75
C ARG A 12 18.96 -8.62 -24.02
N HIS A 13 19.73 -9.21 -23.10
CA HIS A 13 19.18 -10.20 -22.19
C HIS A 13 19.11 -9.59 -20.79
N VAL A 14 17.89 -9.38 -20.31
CA VAL A 14 17.60 -8.86 -18.99
C VAL A 14 17.22 -10.00 -18.06
N VAL A 15 17.85 -10.05 -16.89
CA VAL A 15 17.53 -11.01 -15.84
C VAL A 15 16.89 -10.27 -14.66
N VAL A 16 15.67 -10.68 -14.30
CA VAL A 16 14.96 -10.17 -13.13
C VAL A 16 15.02 -11.24 -12.03
N ILE A 17 15.47 -10.86 -10.84
CA ILE A 17 15.57 -11.76 -9.68
C ILE A 17 14.38 -11.50 -8.75
N GLY A 18 13.55 -12.52 -8.55
CA GLY A 18 12.30 -12.51 -7.80
C GLY A 18 11.08 -12.39 -8.72
N ALA A 19 10.17 -13.36 -8.66
CA ALA A 19 8.88 -13.37 -9.37
C ALA A 19 7.71 -12.96 -8.47
N GLY A 20 7.93 -12.00 -7.56
CA GLY A 20 6.87 -11.27 -6.88
C GLY A 20 6.25 -10.19 -7.78
N ILE A 21 5.22 -9.48 -7.30
CA ILE A 21 4.54 -8.43 -8.07
C ILE A 21 5.51 -7.41 -8.68
N ALA A 22 6.50 -6.93 -7.91
CA ALA A 22 7.49 -5.98 -8.41
C ALA A 22 8.33 -6.54 -9.57
N GLY A 23 8.81 -7.78 -9.46
CA GLY A 23 9.62 -8.41 -10.50
C GLY A 23 8.82 -8.77 -11.75
N LEU A 24 7.59 -9.25 -11.58
CA LEU A 24 6.69 -9.55 -12.70
C LEU A 24 6.29 -8.27 -13.44
N THR A 25 5.94 -7.20 -12.72
CA THR A 25 5.63 -5.90 -13.35
C THR A 25 6.86 -5.31 -14.03
N ALA A 26 8.07 -5.40 -13.43
CA ALA A 26 9.30 -4.95 -14.08
C ALA A 26 9.59 -5.73 -15.38
N ALA A 27 9.43 -7.05 -15.36
CA ALA A 27 9.61 -7.90 -16.55
C ALA A 27 8.55 -7.59 -17.63
N PHE A 28 7.31 -7.39 -17.23
CA PHE A 28 6.20 -7.02 -18.10
C PHE A 28 6.44 -5.68 -18.79
N GLU A 29 6.75 -4.63 -18.03
CA GLU A 29 7.03 -3.29 -18.56
C GLU A 29 8.26 -3.28 -19.47
N HIS A 30 9.35 -3.97 -19.09
CA HIS A 30 10.54 -4.05 -19.93
C HIS A 30 10.23 -4.69 -21.29
N ARG A 31 9.53 -5.83 -21.28
CA ARG A 31 9.13 -6.53 -22.51
C ARG A 31 8.21 -5.68 -23.38
N ARG A 32 7.30 -4.91 -22.76
CA ARG A 32 6.38 -4.02 -23.47
C ARG A 32 7.13 -2.90 -24.20
N GLN A 33 8.13 -2.31 -23.55
CA GLN A 33 8.92 -1.21 -24.11
C GLN A 33 10.02 -1.69 -25.07
N ASN A 34 10.53 -2.92 -24.89
CA ASN A 34 11.62 -3.49 -25.67
C ASN A 34 11.26 -4.90 -26.19
N PRO A 35 10.34 -5.03 -27.17
CA PRO A 35 9.83 -6.33 -27.60
C PRO A 35 10.87 -7.29 -28.19
N SER A 36 11.99 -6.74 -28.67
CA SER A 36 13.13 -7.51 -29.20
C SER A 36 14.07 -8.03 -28.12
N ASP A 37 13.97 -7.53 -26.88
CA ASP A 37 14.83 -7.99 -25.77
C ASP A 37 14.32 -9.31 -25.18
N ARG A 38 15.27 -10.14 -24.75
CA ARG A 38 14.97 -11.35 -23.99
C ARG A 38 14.88 -11.01 -22.51
N VAL A 39 13.81 -11.42 -21.84
CA VAL A 39 13.67 -11.29 -20.38
C VAL A 39 13.62 -12.67 -19.73
N THR A 40 14.43 -12.91 -18.71
CA THR A 40 14.38 -14.10 -17.86
C THR A 40 14.08 -13.69 -16.43
N VAL A 41 13.03 -14.26 -15.84
CA VAL A 41 12.69 -14.06 -14.43
C VAL A 41 13.12 -15.30 -13.65
N LEU A 42 13.91 -15.10 -12.58
CA LEU A 42 14.37 -16.15 -11.69
C LEU A 42 13.63 -16.05 -10.36
N GLU A 43 13.01 -17.14 -9.91
CA GLU A 43 12.34 -17.22 -8.62
C GLU A 43 12.98 -18.33 -7.79
N ALA A 44 13.22 -18.06 -6.51
CA ALA A 44 13.83 -19.02 -5.60
C ALA A 44 12.80 -20.03 -5.06
N GLY A 45 11.54 -19.60 -4.92
CA GLY A 45 10.43 -20.42 -4.46
C GLY A 45 9.87 -21.34 -5.54
N SER A 46 8.95 -22.22 -5.13
CA SER A 46 8.27 -23.16 -6.02
C SER A 46 7.10 -22.56 -6.81
N ARG A 47 6.85 -21.25 -6.67
CA ARG A 47 5.76 -20.53 -7.34
C ARG A 47 6.10 -19.07 -7.58
N VAL A 48 5.44 -18.49 -8.56
CA VAL A 48 5.42 -17.03 -8.78
C VAL A 48 4.37 -16.35 -7.89
N GLY A 49 4.40 -15.02 -7.85
CA GLY A 49 3.41 -14.16 -7.16
C GLY A 49 3.96 -13.51 -5.89
N GLY A 50 4.99 -14.07 -5.26
CA GLY A 50 5.55 -13.52 -4.02
C GLY A 50 4.49 -13.41 -2.92
N LYS A 51 4.27 -12.23 -2.35
CA LYS A 51 3.24 -12.00 -1.32
C LYS A 51 1.79 -12.11 -1.83
N LEU A 52 1.57 -12.12 -3.14
CA LEU A 52 0.26 -12.40 -3.72
C LEU A 52 0.07 -13.91 -3.76
N HIS A 53 -0.77 -14.43 -2.87
CA HIS A 53 -1.00 -15.86 -2.74
C HIS A 53 -2.36 -16.15 -2.16
N ALA A 54 -3.09 -17.02 -2.83
CA ALA A 54 -4.31 -17.63 -2.32
C ALA A 54 -4.13 -19.14 -2.17
N VAL A 55 -4.77 -19.71 -1.14
CA VAL A 55 -4.80 -21.15 -0.83
C VAL A 55 -6.22 -21.63 -0.63
N ASP A 56 -6.45 -22.93 -0.82
CA ASP A 56 -7.75 -23.55 -0.54
C ASP A 56 -7.79 -24.11 0.89
N VAL A 57 -8.77 -23.66 1.67
CA VAL A 57 -9.06 -24.14 3.03
C VAL A 57 -10.52 -24.54 3.09
N GLY A 58 -10.79 -25.84 3.32
CA GLY A 58 -12.16 -26.34 3.44
C GLY A 58 -13.02 -26.12 2.19
N GLY A 59 -12.42 -26.21 1.00
CA GLY A 59 -13.11 -26.00 -0.28
C GLY A 59 -13.40 -24.54 -0.62
N LYS A 60 -12.80 -23.59 0.11
CA LYS A 60 -12.88 -22.15 -0.15
C LYS A 60 -11.50 -21.56 -0.34
N ARG A 61 -11.41 -20.55 -1.20
CA ARG A 61 -10.16 -19.87 -1.52
C ARG A 61 -9.96 -18.67 -0.59
N PHE A 62 -8.76 -18.54 -0.03
CA PHE A 62 -8.37 -17.47 0.89
C PHE A 62 -7.04 -16.88 0.50
N ASP A 63 -6.93 -15.56 0.52
CA ASP A 63 -5.64 -14.88 0.44
C ASP A 63 -4.86 -15.05 1.75
N VAL A 64 -3.57 -15.38 1.63
CA VAL A 64 -2.64 -15.59 2.75
C VAL A 64 -1.51 -14.55 2.75
N GLY A 65 -1.72 -13.45 2.04
CA GLY A 65 -0.78 -12.35 1.92
C GLY A 65 -1.51 -11.04 1.63
N ALA A 66 -1.18 -10.38 0.52
CA ALA A 66 -1.93 -9.20 0.10
C ALA A 66 -3.28 -9.61 -0.51
N GLU A 67 -4.37 -9.07 0.04
CA GLU A 67 -5.76 -9.40 -0.30
C GLU A 67 -6.44 -8.38 -1.22
N MET A 68 -5.97 -7.13 -1.22
CA MET A 68 -6.61 -6.03 -1.95
C MET A 68 -5.62 -4.95 -2.37
N VAL A 69 -6.05 -4.14 -3.33
CA VAL A 69 -5.39 -2.88 -3.73
C VAL A 69 -6.32 -1.71 -3.40
N LEU A 70 -5.74 -0.55 -3.09
CA LEU A 70 -6.52 0.66 -2.88
C LEU A 70 -6.99 1.20 -4.24
N ALA A 71 -8.30 1.23 -4.46
CA ALA A 71 -8.88 1.74 -5.70
C ALA A 71 -8.59 3.24 -5.98
N VAL A 72 -8.13 3.98 -4.96
CA VAL A 72 -7.65 5.36 -5.12
C VAL A 72 -6.25 5.45 -5.76
N VAL A 73 -5.54 4.32 -5.89
CA VAL A 73 -4.23 4.23 -6.56
C VAL A 73 -4.48 3.87 -8.04
N PRO A 74 -4.41 4.85 -8.96
CA PRO A 74 -4.80 4.62 -10.35
C PRO A 74 -3.89 3.62 -11.07
N GLU A 75 -2.61 3.55 -10.71
CA GLU A 75 -1.62 2.68 -11.36
C GLU A 75 -1.95 1.20 -11.18
N ALA A 76 -2.50 0.82 -10.02
CA ALA A 76 -2.90 -0.56 -9.77
C ALA A 76 -4.10 -0.96 -10.63
N LEU A 77 -5.10 -0.07 -10.74
CA LEU A 77 -6.29 -0.32 -11.56
C LEU A 77 -5.95 -0.34 -13.05
N ALA A 78 -5.07 0.56 -13.51
CA ALA A 78 -4.59 0.57 -14.89
C ALA A 78 -3.90 -0.75 -15.25
N LEU A 79 -3.02 -1.27 -14.39
CA LEU A 79 -2.37 -2.55 -14.62
C LEU A 79 -3.37 -3.71 -14.69
N ILE A 80 -4.40 -3.72 -13.82
CA ILE A 80 -5.45 -4.76 -13.85
C ILE A 80 -6.23 -4.72 -15.18
N ASP A 81 -6.55 -3.53 -15.68
CA ASP A 81 -7.22 -3.34 -16.97
C ASP A 81 -6.34 -3.75 -18.15
N GLU A 82 -5.07 -3.35 -18.16
CA GLU A 82 -4.09 -3.75 -19.18
C GLU A 82 -3.89 -5.27 -19.26
N LEU A 83 -4.07 -5.98 -18.14
CA LEU A 83 -4.04 -7.44 -18.08
C LEU A 83 -5.37 -8.10 -18.49
N GLY A 84 -6.39 -7.31 -18.83
CA GLY A 84 -7.71 -7.78 -19.25
C GLY A 84 -8.58 -8.29 -18.10
N MET A 85 -8.28 -7.89 -16.86
CA MET A 85 -8.93 -8.38 -15.64
C MET A 85 -9.87 -7.36 -15.01
N ALA A 86 -10.21 -6.28 -15.71
CA ALA A 86 -11.11 -5.24 -15.19
C ALA A 86 -12.48 -5.79 -14.77
N ALA A 87 -12.99 -6.81 -15.48
CA ALA A 87 -14.26 -7.45 -15.17
C ALA A 87 -14.23 -8.31 -13.89
N ASP A 88 -13.04 -8.67 -13.39
CA ASP A 88 -12.85 -9.47 -12.18
C ASP A 88 -12.76 -8.61 -10.91
N ILE A 89 -12.72 -7.27 -11.05
CA ILE A 89 -12.67 -6.36 -9.90
C ILE A 89 -13.98 -6.45 -9.12
N VAL A 90 -13.85 -6.75 -7.83
CA VAL A 90 -14.94 -6.72 -6.85
C VAL A 90 -14.63 -5.70 -5.77
N HIS A 91 -15.68 -5.04 -5.26
CA HIS A 91 -15.55 -4.13 -4.13
C HIS A 91 -15.88 -4.85 -2.82
N PRO A 92 -15.14 -4.58 -1.73
CA PRO A 92 -15.44 -5.18 -0.44
C PRO A 92 -16.83 -4.75 0.02
N SER A 93 -17.55 -5.64 0.70
CA SER A 93 -18.79 -5.29 1.37
C SER A 93 -18.53 -4.21 2.42
N THR A 94 -19.41 -3.22 2.50
CA THR A 94 -19.34 -2.21 3.57
C THR A 94 -19.67 -2.85 4.91
N THR A 95 -18.73 -2.78 5.84
CA THR A 95 -18.91 -3.21 7.23
C THR A 95 -18.29 -2.19 8.17
N SER A 96 -18.61 -2.26 9.45
CA SER A 96 -17.97 -1.43 10.46
C SER A 96 -16.70 -2.11 10.97
N ALA A 97 -15.65 -1.31 11.12
CA ALA A 97 -14.44 -1.71 11.83
C ALA A 97 -14.43 -1.09 13.24
N SER A 98 -13.61 -1.66 14.13
CA SER A 98 -13.50 -1.21 15.52
C SER A 98 -12.06 -1.26 16.01
N ILE A 99 -11.77 -0.42 16.99
CA ILE A 99 -10.49 -0.39 17.72
C ILE A 99 -10.70 -1.13 19.03
N VAL A 100 -9.83 -2.08 19.36
CA VAL A 100 -9.91 -2.82 20.63
C VAL A 100 -8.87 -2.31 21.62
N VAL A 101 -9.31 -1.66 22.68
CA VAL A 101 -8.47 -1.17 23.78
C VAL A 101 -9.02 -1.69 25.11
N GLY A 102 -8.14 -2.26 25.95
CA GLY A 102 -8.55 -2.81 27.24
C GLY A 102 -9.64 -3.88 27.15
N GLY A 103 -9.69 -4.63 26.04
CA GLY A 103 -10.71 -5.66 25.79
C GLY A 103 -12.09 -5.11 25.39
N ARG A 104 -12.22 -3.81 25.12
CA ARG A 104 -13.48 -3.17 24.68
C ARG A 104 -13.37 -2.73 23.22
N HIS A 105 -14.47 -2.88 22.48
CA HIS A 105 -14.58 -2.36 21.12
C HIS A 105 -14.99 -0.88 21.15
N HIS A 106 -14.24 -0.06 20.44
CA HIS A 106 -14.53 1.35 20.16
C HIS A 106 -14.81 1.52 18.67
N PRO A 107 -15.82 2.31 18.27
CA PRO A 107 -16.08 2.56 16.86
C PRO A 107 -14.90 3.31 16.23
N ILE A 108 -14.60 3.02 14.98
CA ILE A 108 -13.71 3.90 14.20
C ILE A 108 -14.46 5.22 13.94
N PRO A 109 -13.81 6.39 14.17
CA PRO A 109 -14.40 7.69 13.87
C PRO A 109 -14.87 7.78 12.42
N THR A 110 -16.06 8.33 12.20
CA THR A 110 -16.55 8.63 10.85
C THR A 110 -15.85 9.86 10.29
N GLY A 111 -15.89 10.05 8.96
CA GLY A 111 -15.36 11.27 8.34
C GLY A 111 -13.83 11.38 8.35
N THR A 112 -13.12 10.25 8.28
CA THR A 112 -11.66 10.29 8.15
C THR A 112 -11.23 10.74 6.76
N VAL A 113 -10.16 11.52 6.66
CA VAL A 113 -9.44 11.80 5.42
C VAL A 113 -8.17 10.97 5.42
N MET A 114 -8.05 10.02 4.49
CA MET A 114 -6.91 9.09 4.42
C MET A 114 -6.63 8.35 5.74
N GLY A 115 -7.69 8.00 6.49
CA GLY A 115 -7.59 7.32 7.78
C GLY A 115 -7.33 8.24 8.98
N VAL A 116 -7.14 9.55 8.77
CA VAL A 116 -7.00 10.53 9.86
C VAL A 116 -8.38 11.14 10.18
N PRO A 117 -8.86 11.06 11.42
CA PRO A 117 -10.11 11.69 11.83
C PRO A 117 -10.10 13.20 11.60
N ALA A 118 -11.13 13.73 10.93
CA ALA A 118 -11.25 15.16 10.64
C ALA A 118 -11.93 15.98 11.75
N SER A 119 -12.45 15.33 12.79
CA SER A 119 -13.22 15.95 13.87
C SER A 119 -12.78 15.39 15.23
N VAL A 120 -12.36 16.28 16.13
CA VAL A 120 -12.05 15.90 17.52
C VAL A 120 -13.31 15.59 18.31
N ASP A 121 -14.45 16.17 17.96
CA ASP A 121 -15.71 15.89 18.64
C ASP A 121 -16.23 14.48 18.29
N ASP A 122 -15.98 14.00 17.07
CA ASP A 122 -16.29 12.61 16.69
C ASP A 122 -15.39 11.62 17.45
N LEU A 123 -14.12 11.99 17.68
CA LEU A 123 -13.20 11.21 18.53
C LEU A 123 -13.69 11.15 19.98
N ALA A 124 -14.16 12.28 20.52
CA ALA A 124 -14.70 12.34 21.87
C ALA A 124 -15.93 11.45 22.02
N ALA A 125 -16.84 11.44 21.03
CA ALA A 125 -18.01 10.56 21.01
C ALA A 125 -17.65 9.07 20.98
N GLY A 126 -16.50 8.70 20.41
CA GLY A 126 -15.99 7.32 20.37
C GLY A 126 -15.45 6.79 21.72
N GLY A 127 -15.23 7.68 22.70
CA GLY A 127 -14.83 7.30 24.06
C GLY A 127 -13.49 6.56 24.16
N LEU A 128 -12.62 6.72 23.17
CA LEU A 128 -11.31 6.06 23.10
C LEU A 128 -10.22 6.82 23.88
N PHE A 129 -10.32 8.15 23.92
CA PHE A 129 -9.28 9.04 24.45
C PHE A 129 -9.71 9.69 25.76
N SER A 130 -8.74 10.01 26.61
CA SER A 130 -8.99 10.79 27.82
C SER A 130 -9.35 12.25 27.48
N PRO A 131 -10.04 12.98 28.40
CA PRO A 131 -10.29 14.41 28.21
C PRO A 131 -9.00 15.20 27.97
N ALA A 132 -7.91 14.85 28.66
CA ALA A 132 -6.62 15.52 28.49
C ALA A 132 -6.00 15.29 27.11
N ALA A 133 -6.18 14.11 26.51
CA ALA A 133 -5.74 13.84 25.15
C ALA A 133 -6.58 14.61 24.11
N LEU A 134 -7.90 14.66 24.30
CA LEU A 134 -8.80 15.44 23.44
C LEU A 134 -8.47 16.94 23.47
N ASP A 135 -8.15 17.50 24.63
CA ASP A 135 -7.76 18.91 24.76
C ASP A 135 -6.45 19.22 24.02
N ARG A 136 -5.47 18.30 24.05
CA ARG A 136 -4.25 18.43 23.23
C ARG A 136 -4.55 18.38 21.74
N MET A 137 -5.39 17.45 21.30
CA MET A 137 -5.80 17.36 19.89
C MET A 137 -6.48 18.65 19.41
N ARG A 138 -7.32 19.27 20.24
CA ARG A 138 -7.95 20.55 19.90
C ARG A 138 -6.93 21.67 19.80
N ALA A 139 -6.01 21.77 20.77
CA ALA A 139 -4.94 22.77 20.76
C ALA A 139 -4.01 22.63 19.54
N GLU A 140 -3.82 21.40 19.06
CA GLU A 140 -2.99 21.09 17.89
C GLU A 140 -3.57 21.62 16.57
N LEU A 141 -4.89 21.76 16.44
CA LEU A 141 -5.52 22.29 15.22
C LEU A 141 -5.09 23.72 14.89
N ASP A 142 -4.78 24.51 15.91
CA ASP A 142 -4.34 25.91 15.80
C ASP A 142 -2.82 26.07 15.96
N ALA A 143 -2.09 24.96 16.23
CA ALA A 143 -0.67 25.02 16.50
C ALA A 143 0.12 25.29 15.20
N PRO A 144 1.11 26.21 15.22
CA PRO A 144 2.02 26.37 14.09
C PRO A 144 2.82 25.08 13.91
N GLY A 145 2.53 24.35 12.83
CA GLY A 145 3.15 23.05 12.61
C GLY A 145 4.65 23.18 12.35
N PRO A 146 5.52 22.45 13.08
CA PRO A 146 6.91 22.33 12.68
C PRO A 146 6.97 21.81 11.24
N LEU A 147 7.84 22.43 10.44
CA LEU A 147 8.21 21.88 9.16
C LEU A 147 8.95 20.56 9.42
N LEU A 148 8.56 19.49 8.75
CA LEU A 148 9.38 18.27 8.67
C LEU A 148 10.74 18.69 8.10
N THR A 149 11.79 18.68 8.93
CA THR A 149 13.14 19.10 8.53
C THR A 149 13.97 17.95 7.95
N GLY A 150 13.42 16.73 7.93
CA GLY A 150 14.09 15.52 7.47
C GLY A 150 13.21 14.28 7.66
N ASP A 151 13.82 13.11 7.48
CA ASP A 151 13.17 11.82 7.72
C ASP A 151 13.10 11.53 9.22
N GLU A 152 11.90 11.31 9.75
CA GLU A 152 11.63 11.00 11.15
C GLU A 152 10.57 9.91 11.25
N SER A 153 10.63 9.10 12.30
CA SER A 153 9.55 8.17 12.60
C SER A 153 8.22 8.90 12.80
N VAL A 154 7.12 8.30 12.31
CA VAL A 154 5.75 8.81 12.51
C VAL A 154 5.48 9.07 14.00
N GLY A 155 5.86 8.14 14.88
CA GLY A 155 5.69 8.29 16.32
C GLY A 155 6.52 9.42 16.92
N GLY A 156 7.76 9.62 16.46
CA GLY A 156 8.60 10.74 16.88
C GLY A 156 8.02 12.10 16.50
N PHE A 157 7.44 12.18 15.30
CA PHE A 157 6.78 13.40 14.83
C PHE A 157 5.45 13.67 15.54
N ILE A 158 4.65 12.63 15.81
CA ILE A 158 3.31 12.77 16.39
C ILE A 158 3.32 12.92 17.91
N ARG A 159 4.15 12.16 18.64
CA ARG A 159 4.11 12.06 20.11
C ARG A 159 4.32 13.40 20.84
N PRO A 160 5.24 14.29 20.42
CA PRO A 160 5.41 15.62 21.05
C PRO A 160 4.19 16.52 20.90
N ARG A 161 3.35 16.29 19.88
CA ARG A 161 2.19 17.12 19.52
C ARG A 161 0.91 16.58 20.14
N LEU A 162 0.66 15.28 20.00
CA LEU A 162 -0.59 14.64 20.40
C LEU A 162 -0.48 13.77 21.66
N GLY A 163 0.73 13.50 22.14
CA GLY A 163 0.99 12.72 23.35
C GLY A 163 0.94 11.20 23.15
N ASP A 164 1.18 10.47 24.25
CA ASP A 164 1.37 9.02 24.24
C ASP A 164 0.07 8.23 24.01
N GLU A 165 -1.10 8.79 24.32
CA GLU A 165 -2.38 8.10 24.09
C GLU A 165 -2.67 7.89 22.59
N VAL A 166 -2.03 8.67 21.71
CA VAL A 166 -2.18 8.57 20.25
C VAL A 166 -1.13 7.66 19.61
N VAL A 167 0.01 7.41 20.26
CA VAL A 167 1.19 6.75 19.66
C VAL A 167 1.59 5.47 20.37
#